data_AF-A0A9W7C6Z3-F1
#
_entry.id   AF-A0A9W7C6Z3-F1
#
_cell.length_a   1.000
_cell.length_b   1.000
_cell.length_c   1.000
_cell.angle_alpha   90.00
_cell.angle_beta   90.00
_cell.angle_gamma   90.00
#
_symmetry.space_group_name_H-M   'P 1'
#
loop_
_entity.id
_entity.type
_entity.pdbx_description
1 polymer ?
#
loop_
_entity_poly.entity_id
_entity_poly.type
_entity_poly.pdbx_seq_one_letter_code
_entity_poly.pdbx_strand_id
1 'polypeptide(L)'
;MKFYYATISLSLTTTSIIAARTDEPITRKILNAMQQNSTGSDYPFSKWHSYKTCWSKISKEFDFNVLDSTDSLFSGFLFWGPTNGTGITVPPQPTDLGDDVWDQPQNYLEHYPSPVAGDDDELEGASKTFVVQPCNYNSNIAYYEASLTFCNAKKYKDFSTPSSTILLLAASFTSLGTGSAFFHGSATQLGNRIDNAPIGQIAITAHQVAVSSLGENEVVSACLPEEEIDDSIVNGTEVIKGFSRIFVDKEIEEWDQAILDLGTQFQNDYKVTFSCIVTTIVRIVLPTRIGTVLLNFLCTIFGFEQYMIDFLFNEYDAELQGLLVDKVNVVSGDDKKLLLKRGLGVLLKIGYAMFWQEELFAGPWLTSTRANDIGAFLQPFVNVLADYMTGYEHPTVVRTGHNIYPDCNRCRKQEPHSKWHEQSSVGLVDLVYLTDDVDILLRTGKLGPDSTTSTETDSDILSEQIAAFLKTDEAACLRNNPHDHGISCIGELWFGKGVFQNEFKCGAEASPAACLKDHITSHSSPMGQVISTCAQEAGPMTTEGHWKVETFSACVASNLPSLSEGDFFRFLDFVLN
;
A
#
# COMPACT_ATOMS: atom_id res chain seq x y z
N MET A 1 52.26 3.62 -40.53
CA MET A 1 52.00 4.76 -39.62
C MET A 1 50.49 5.09 -39.48
N LYS A 2 49.58 4.10 -39.55
CA LYS A 2 48.11 4.30 -39.43
C LYS A 2 47.40 3.22 -38.59
N PHE A 3 48.12 2.58 -37.66
CA PHE A 3 47.57 1.51 -36.80
C PHE A 3 47.75 1.75 -35.29
N TYR A 4 48.28 2.91 -34.89
CA TYR A 4 48.61 3.21 -33.47
C TYR A 4 47.66 4.18 -32.77
N TYR A 5 46.63 4.71 -33.46
CA TYR A 5 45.68 5.67 -32.89
C TYR A 5 44.35 5.07 -32.43
N ALA A 6 44.06 3.79 -32.74
CA ALA A 6 42.80 3.15 -32.35
C ALA A 6 42.82 2.63 -30.90
N THR A 7 43.99 2.36 -30.30
CA THR A 7 44.09 1.74 -28.97
C THR A 7 44.13 2.75 -27.82
N ILE A 8 44.43 4.02 -28.07
CA ILE A 8 44.52 5.07 -27.04
C ILE A 8 43.15 5.71 -26.77
N SER A 9 42.19 5.59 -27.68
CA SER A 9 40.85 6.14 -27.49
C SER A 9 39.91 5.23 -26.69
N LEU A 10 40.28 3.95 -26.47
CA LEU A 10 39.50 3.00 -25.67
C LEU A 10 39.91 2.98 -24.19
N SER A 11 41.13 3.40 -23.87
CA SER A 11 41.64 3.49 -22.49
C SER A 11 41.23 4.80 -21.81
N LEU A 12 41.02 5.88 -22.55
CA LEU A 12 40.56 7.15 -21.98
C LEU A 12 39.09 7.13 -21.59
N THR A 13 38.22 6.39 -22.30
CA THR A 13 36.82 6.20 -21.89
C THR A 13 36.66 5.28 -20.68
N THR A 14 37.55 4.30 -20.48
CA THR A 14 37.50 3.41 -19.31
C THR A 14 38.06 4.05 -18.05
N THR A 15 39.06 4.95 -18.16
CA THR A 15 39.63 5.62 -16.97
C THR A 15 38.69 6.72 -16.41
N SER A 16 37.88 7.36 -17.26
CA SER A 16 36.86 8.34 -16.82
C SER A 16 35.65 7.72 -16.14
N ILE A 17 35.35 6.43 -16.38
CA ILE A 17 34.25 5.70 -15.71
C ILE A 17 34.66 5.28 -14.29
N ILE A 18 35.96 5.05 -14.05
CA ILE A 18 36.47 4.61 -12.74
C ILE A 18 36.65 5.82 -11.80
N ALA A 19 37.07 6.98 -12.30
CA ALA A 19 37.19 8.20 -11.50
C ALA A 19 35.85 8.85 -11.13
N ALA A 20 34.74 8.45 -11.77
CA ALA A 20 33.39 8.96 -11.47
C ALA A 20 32.66 8.16 -10.37
N ARG A 21 33.29 7.12 -9.80
CA ARG A 21 32.66 6.30 -8.74
C ARG A 21 32.76 6.90 -7.33
N THR A 22 33.67 7.85 -7.07
CA THR A 22 33.89 8.37 -5.71
C THR A 22 32.82 9.36 -5.24
N ASP A 23 31.96 9.84 -6.13
CA ASP A 23 30.89 10.82 -5.81
C ASP A 23 29.47 10.20 -5.95
N GLU A 24 29.35 8.87 -5.85
CA GLU A 24 28.03 8.23 -5.93
C GLU A 24 27.17 8.60 -4.70
N PRO A 25 25.93 9.09 -4.88
CA PRO A 25 25.02 9.45 -3.78
C PRO A 25 24.82 8.31 -2.78
N ILE A 26 24.67 8.64 -1.49
CA ILE A 26 24.56 7.65 -0.41
C ILE A 26 23.38 6.72 -0.63
N THR A 27 22.24 7.25 -1.06
CA THR A 27 21.06 6.48 -1.43
C THR A 27 21.38 5.37 -2.41
N ARG A 28 22.22 5.65 -3.42
CA ARG A 28 22.58 4.66 -4.43
C ARG A 28 23.50 3.58 -3.87
N LYS A 29 24.46 3.96 -3.01
CA LYS A 29 25.30 2.99 -2.29
C LYS A 29 24.44 2.06 -1.43
N ILE A 30 23.46 2.60 -0.71
CA ILE A 30 22.49 1.80 0.08
C ILE A 30 21.62 0.89 -0.80
N LEU A 31 21.12 1.37 -1.94
CA LEU A 31 20.36 0.52 -2.85
C LEU A 31 21.22 -0.64 -3.39
N ASN A 32 22.50 -0.39 -3.70
CA ASN A 32 23.44 -1.45 -4.06
C ASN A 32 23.62 -2.43 -2.89
N ALA A 33 23.81 -1.93 -1.66
CA ALA A 33 23.93 -2.75 -0.46
C ALA A 33 22.71 -3.67 -0.27
N MET A 34 21.49 -3.12 -0.38
CA MET A 34 20.23 -3.88 -0.35
C MET A 34 20.22 -5.00 -1.40
N GLN A 35 20.61 -4.71 -2.64
CA GLN A 35 20.64 -5.69 -3.73
C GLN A 35 21.74 -6.75 -3.55
N GLN A 36 22.93 -6.34 -3.10
CA GLN A 36 24.07 -7.23 -2.89
C GLN A 36 23.79 -8.20 -1.75
N ASN A 37 23.26 -7.72 -0.62
CA ASN A 37 22.81 -8.57 0.49
C ASN A 37 21.79 -9.63 0.02
N SER A 38 20.89 -9.22 -0.86
CA SER A 38 19.75 -10.03 -1.27
C SER A 38 20.07 -11.02 -2.39
N THR A 39 20.95 -10.63 -3.33
CA THR A 39 21.15 -11.34 -4.60
C THR A 39 22.60 -11.49 -5.03
N GLY A 40 23.54 -10.85 -4.33
CA GLY A 40 24.96 -10.78 -4.71
C GLY A 40 25.24 -9.94 -5.96
N SER A 41 24.30 -9.09 -6.40
CA SER A 41 24.46 -8.24 -7.58
C SER A 41 24.24 -6.76 -7.25
N ASP A 42 24.70 -5.85 -8.12
CA ASP A 42 24.47 -4.41 -7.98
C ASP A 42 23.03 -4.04 -8.30
N TYR A 43 22.51 -2.99 -7.64
CA TYR A 43 21.16 -2.51 -7.92
C TYR A 43 21.08 -2.02 -9.38
N PRO A 44 20.04 -2.37 -10.16
CA PRO A 44 19.96 -2.02 -11.56
C PRO A 44 20.12 -0.51 -11.81
N PHE A 45 21.13 -0.13 -12.60
CA PHE A 45 21.41 1.29 -12.88
C PHE A 45 20.22 2.00 -13.55
N SER A 46 19.45 1.29 -14.39
CA SER A 46 18.25 1.83 -15.04
C SER A 46 17.14 2.22 -14.05
N LYS A 47 16.96 1.43 -12.97
CA LYS A 47 15.99 1.75 -11.91
C LYS A 47 16.46 2.98 -11.14
N TRP A 48 17.71 2.99 -10.69
CA TRP A 48 18.31 4.15 -10.04
C TRP A 48 18.18 5.43 -10.87
N HIS A 49 18.49 5.34 -12.17
CA HIS A 49 18.39 6.49 -13.07
C HIS A 49 16.95 7.02 -13.18
N SER A 50 15.94 6.14 -13.14
CA SER A 50 14.53 6.52 -13.12
C SER A 50 14.19 7.31 -11.85
N TYR A 51 14.62 6.84 -10.67
CA TYR A 51 14.42 7.54 -9.40
C TYR A 51 15.09 8.90 -9.41
N LYS A 52 16.38 8.96 -9.76
CA LYS A 52 17.14 10.22 -9.86
C LYS A 52 16.48 11.21 -10.82
N THR A 53 15.94 10.74 -11.93
CA THR A 53 15.23 11.60 -12.90
C THR A 53 13.93 12.15 -12.31
N CYS A 54 13.16 11.31 -11.62
CA CYS A 54 11.96 11.72 -10.90
C CYS A 54 12.28 12.76 -9.81
N TRP A 55 13.23 12.48 -8.93
CA TRP A 55 13.64 13.39 -7.86
C TRP A 55 14.22 14.70 -8.38
N SER A 56 14.99 14.66 -9.49
CA SER A 56 15.47 15.88 -10.15
C SER A 56 14.33 16.73 -10.72
N LYS A 57 13.24 16.11 -11.18
CA LYS A 57 12.04 16.84 -11.64
C LYS A 57 11.35 17.54 -10.47
N ILE A 58 11.18 16.86 -9.34
CA ILE A 58 10.58 17.44 -8.13
C ILE A 58 11.44 18.60 -7.61
N SER A 59 12.76 18.38 -7.49
CA SER A 59 13.71 19.36 -6.94
C SER A 59 13.89 20.62 -7.81
N LYS A 60 13.44 20.60 -9.06
CA LYS A 60 13.42 21.79 -9.92
C LYS A 60 12.18 22.65 -9.72
N GLU A 61 11.09 22.03 -9.25
CA GLU A 61 9.81 22.70 -9.01
C GLU A 61 9.77 23.35 -7.63
N PHE A 62 10.49 22.78 -6.67
CA PHE A 62 10.48 23.22 -5.27
C PHE A 62 11.85 23.65 -4.77
N ASP A 63 11.84 24.35 -3.65
CA ASP A 63 13.00 24.91 -2.97
C ASP A 63 13.67 23.93 -1.99
N PHE A 64 13.58 22.63 -2.28
CA PHE A 64 14.28 21.56 -1.58
C PHE A 64 14.68 20.45 -2.58
N ASN A 65 15.74 19.70 -2.26
CA ASN A 65 16.23 18.61 -3.10
C ASN A 65 15.86 17.25 -2.49
N VAL A 66 15.01 16.50 -3.20
CA VAL A 66 14.54 15.17 -2.74
C VAL A 66 15.69 14.18 -2.60
N LEU A 67 16.67 14.23 -3.50
CA LEU A 67 17.83 13.33 -3.41
C LEU A 67 18.69 13.67 -2.18
N ASP A 68 18.91 14.95 -1.91
CA ASP A 68 19.71 15.38 -0.76
C ASP A 68 19.01 14.98 0.55
N SER A 69 17.69 15.18 0.64
CA SER A 69 16.87 14.73 1.78
C SER A 69 16.92 13.20 1.97
N THR A 70 16.85 12.44 0.88
CA THR A 70 16.95 10.96 0.90
C THR A 70 18.36 10.50 1.32
N ASP A 71 19.41 11.14 0.79
CA ASP A 71 20.81 10.87 1.17
C ASP A 71 21.05 11.19 2.64
N SER A 72 20.52 12.33 3.15
CA SER A 72 20.58 12.67 4.56
C SER A 72 19.91 11.62 5.43
N LEU A 73 18.69 11.18 5.08
CA LEU A 73 17.98 10.12 5.81
C LEU A 73 18.79 8.82 5.91
N PHE A 74 19.35 8.35 4.80
CA PHE A 74 20.19 7.15 4.82
C PHE A 74 21.51 7.36 5.57
N SER A 75 22.10 8.55 5.49
CA SER A 75 23.28 8.91 6.30
C SER A 75 22.95 8.87 7.78
N GLY A 76 21.80 9.42 8.14
CA GLY A 76 21.24 9.38 9.47
C GLY A 76 21.01 7.97 9.97
N PHE A 77 20.45 7.10 9.14
CA PHE A 77 20.29 5.67 9.45
C PHE A 77 21.65 5.01 9.76
N LEU A 78 22.65 5.22 8.92
CA LEU A 78 23.99 4.65 9.11
C LEU A 78 24.68 5.16 10.39
N PHE A 79 24.40 6.39 10.80
CA PHE A 79 24.94 7.00 12.02
C PHE A 79 24.16 6.60 13.28
N TRP A 80 22.83 6.73 13.25
CA TRP A 80 21.93 6.54 14.39
C TRP A 80 21.66 5.07 14.70
N GLY A 81 21.44 4.26 13.66
CA GLY A 81 21.11 2.84 13.78
C GLY A 81 22.08 2.06 14.68
N PRO A 82 23.41 2.14 14.46
CA PRO A 82 24.39 1.46 15.31
C PRO A 82 24.41 1.89 16.79
N THR A 83 23.85 3.06 17.12
CA THR A 83 23.84 3.59 18.48
C THR A 83 22.59 3.21 19.27
N ASN A 84 21.64 2.48 18.66
CA ASN A 84 20.29 2.26 19.21
C ASN A 84 19.66 3.58 19.71
N GLY A 85 19.90 4.65 18.96
CA GLY A 85 19.43 6.01 19.26
C GLY A 85 19.93 6.66 20.54
N THR A 86 21.00 6.13 21.14
CA THR A 86 21.65 6.78 22.29
C THR A 86 22.63 7.89 21.90
N GLY A 87 22.98 8.01 20.61
CA GLY A 87 24.03 8.90 20.12
C GLY A 87 25.45 8.51 20.61
N ILE A 88 25.59 7.40 21.35
CA ILE A 88 26.86 6.94 21.91
C ILE A 88 27.39 5.76 21.08
N THR A 89 28.59 5.93 20.52
CA THR A 89 29.26 4.97 19.62
C THR A 89 29.84 3.73 20.30
N VAL A 90 29.33 3.31 21.47
CA VAL A 90 29.75 2.05 22.07
C VAL A 90 28.82 0.96 21.54
N PRO A 91 29.35 -0.14 20.94
CA PRO A 91 28.50 -1.22 20.46
C PRO A 91 27.62 -1.71 21.62
N PRO A 92 26.29 -1.58 21.51
CA PRO A 92 25.40 -1.92 22.60
C PRO A 92 25.56 -3.40 22.92
N GLN A 93 25.73 -3.73 24.20
CA GLN A 93 25.49 -5.09 24.64
C GLN A 93 23.98 -5.36 24.48
N PRO A 94 23.54 -6.59 24.17
CA PRO A 94 22.11 -6.91 23.99
C PRO A 94 21.20 -6.55 25.19
N THR A 95 21.78 -6.25 26.35
CA THR A 95 21.08 -5.83 27.57
C THR A 95 20.97 -4.31 27.74
N ASP A 96 21.69 -3.53 26.93
CA ASP A 96 21.71 -2.06 26.93
C ASP A 96 20.94 -1.55 25.70
N LEU A 97 19.67 -1.93 25.60
CA LEU A 97 18.73 -1.29 24.69
C LEU A 97 18.55 0.15 25.19
N GLY A 98 19.05 1.11 24.43
CA GLY A 98 19.00 2.54 24.78
C GLY A 98 17.58 3.07 24.96
N ASP A 99 17.46 4.31 25.44
CA ASP A 99 16.17 4.97 25.70
C ASP A 99 15.31 5.16 24.42
N ASP A 100 15.89 5.07 23.21
CA ASP A 100 15.22 5.21 21.91
C ASP A 100 14.95 3.85 21.22
N VAL A 101 15.09 2.73 21.94
CA VAL A 101 14.67 1.45 21.38
C VAL A 101 13.15 1.45 21.24
N TRP A 102 12.68 1.11 20.05
CA TRP A 102 11.27 0.86 19.83
C TRP A 102 10.93 -0.46 20.56
N ASP A 103 10.25 -0.39 21.70
CA ASP A 103 9.95 -1.54 22.58
C ASP A 103 9.00 -2.58 21.97
N GLN A 104 8.47 -2.33 20.77
CA GLN A 104 7.54 -3.20 20.04
C GLN A 104 8.17 -4.08 18.92
N PRO A 105 9.48 -4.42 18.85
CA PRO A 105 9.96 -5.20 17.71
C PRO A 105 9.28 -6.56 17.69
N GLN A 106 8.93 -7.12 18.86
CA GLN A 106 8.40 -8.48 19.02
C GLN A 106 7.10 -8.79 18.27
N ASN A 107 6.36 -7.78 17.81
CA ASN A 107 5.14 -8.02 17.02
C ASN A 107 5.44 -8.34 15.56
N TYR A 108 6.63 -7.99 15.08
CA TYR A 108 7.09 -8.32 13.74
C TYR A 108 7.81 -9.65 13.74
N LEU A 109 7.56 -10.47 12.71
CA LEU A 109 8.16 -11.80 12.64
C LEU A 109 9.65 -11.79 12.25
N GLU A 110 10.06 -10.80 11.45
CA GLU A 110 11.44 -10.73 10.98
C GLU A 110 12.37 -10.17 12.07
N HIS A 111 13.20 -11.04 12.64
CA HIS A 111 14.27 -10.65 13.57
C HIS A 111 15.56 -11.40 13.26
N TYR A 112 16.08 -11.19 12.05
CA TYR A 112 17.34 -11.78 11.61
C TYR A 112 18.31 -10.67 11.20
N PRO A 113 18.96 -10.00 12.18
CA PRO A 113 19.83 -8.89 11.88
C PRO A 113 20.91 -9.28 10.87
N SER A 114 21.05 -8.48 9.82
CA SER A 114 22.08 -8.68 8.79
C SER A 114 22.92 -7.41 8.64
N PRO A 115 24.25 -7.50 8.45
CA PRO A 115 25.05 -6.32 8.19
C PRO A 115 24.58 -5.65 6.89
N VAL A 116 24.67 -4.33 6.80
CA VAL A 116 24.55 -3.63 5.51
C VAL A 116 25.73 -4.08 4.65
N ALA A 117 25.50 -4.85 3.57
CA ALA A 117 26.59 -5.27 2.69
C ALA A 117 27.21 -4.06 2.01
N GLY A 118 28.53 -3.96 2.12
CA GLY A 118 29.35 -3.10 1.30
C GLY A 118 30.77 -3.64 1.35
N ASP A 119 31.29 -4.09 0.22
CA ASP A 119 32.71 -4.43 0.08
C ASP A 119 33.60 -3.17 0.11
N ASP A 120 32.98 -1.99 0.03
CA ASP A 120 33.65 -0.72 -0.01
C ASP A 120 33.76 -0.11 1.39
N ASP A 121 34.99 0.14 1.83
CA ASP A 121 35.33 1.03 2.95
C ASP A 121 34.71 2.45 2.82
N GLU A 122 34.07 2.75 1.68
CA GLU A 122 33.45 4.04 1.34
C GLU A 122 32.13 4.35 2.05
N LEU A 123 31.42 3.34 2.58
CA LEU A 123 30.28 3.57 3.47
C LEU A 123 30.81 3.56 4.92
N GLU A 124 31.50 4.63 5.31
CA GLU A 124 31.95 4.80 6.69
C GLU A 124 30.77 4.62 7.65
N GLY A 125 30.81 3.56 8.47
CA GLY A 125 29.73 3.20 9.39
C GLY A 125 28.92 1.96 8.98
N ALA A 126 28.77 1.64 7.68
CA ALA A 126 27.92 0.52 7.24
C ALA A 126 28.41 -0.84 7.73
N SER A 127 29.72 -1.05 7.84
CA SER A 127 30.28 -2.29 8.43
C SER A 127 29.92 -2.49 9.91
N LYS A 128 29.40 -1.45 10.57
CA LYS A 128 28.91 -1.47 11.96
C LYS A 128 27.39 -1.42 12.05
N THR A 129 26.69 -1.17 10.94
CA THR A 129 25.23 -1.08 10.90
C THR A 129 24.64 -2.45 10.56
N PHE A 130 23.76 -2.91 11.44
CA PHE A 130 22.92 -4.07 11.19
C PHE A 130 21.51 -3.61 10.85
N VAL A 131 20.93 -4.22 9.81
CA VAL A 131 19.52 -4.11 9.45
C VAL A 131 18.75 -5.12 10.27
N VAL A 132 17.86 -4.67 11.15
CA VAL A 132 17.08 -5.53 12.06
C VAL A 132 16.12 -6.45 11.31
N GLN A 133 15.46 -5.91 10.27
CA GLN A 133 14.43 -6.62 9.48
C GLN A 133 14.73 -6.53 7.98
N PRO A 134 15.61 -7.39 7.42
CA PRO A 134 16.11 -7.25 6.05
C PRO A 134 15.05 -7.23 4.93
N CYS A 135 14.02 -8.06 5.01
CA CYS A 135 12.92 -8.09 4.06
C CYS A 135 12.00 -6.88 4.20
N ASN A 136 11.67 -6.47 5.43
CA ASN A 136 10.91 -5.23 5.65
C ASN A 136 11.70 -4.00 5.19
N TYR A 137 13.00 -3.95 5.46
CA TYR A 137 13.93 -2.94 4.97
C TYR A 137 13.95 -2.83 3.44
N ASN A 138 14.12 -3.97 2.74
CA ASN A 138 14.19 -3.99 1.28
C ASN A 138 12.84 -3.71 0.61
N SER A 139 11.74 -4.20 1.18
CA SER A 139 10.41 -4.09 0.58
C SER A 139 9.91 -2.67 0.44
N ASN A 140 10.48 -1.73 1.21
CA ASN A 140 10.21 -0.31 1.13
C ASN A 140 10.57 0.37 -0.19
N ILE A 141 11.39 -0.26 -1.04
CA ILE A 141 11.60 0.21 -2.42
C ILE A 141 10.29 0.19 -3.24
N ALA A 142 9.26 -0.56 -2.82
CA ALA A 142 7.93 -0.50 -3.43
C ALA A 142 7.36 0.94 -3.45
N TYR A 143 7.62 1.75 -2.41
CA TYR A 143 7.18 3.14 -2.39
C TYR A 143 7.96 4.04 -3.37
N TYR A 144 9.18 3.67 -3.76
CA TYR A 144 9.89 4.38 -4.85
C TYR A 144 9.27 4.08 -6.22
N GLU A 145 8.76 2.86 -6.42
CA GLU A 145 8.02 2.53 -7.64
C GLU A 145 6.66 3.26 -7.68
N ALA A 146 6.03 3.45 -6.51
CA ALA A 146 4.85 4.32 -6.37
C ALA A 146 5.18 5.79 -6.70
N SER A 147 6.31 6.34 -6.22
CA SER A 147 6.71 7.71 -6.55
C SER A 147 6.98 7.91 -8.06
N LEU A 148 7.54 6.89 -8.72
CA LEU A 148 7.70 6.90 -10.18
C LEU A 148 6.36 6.98 -10.92
N THR A 149 5.28 6.42 -10.36
CA THR A 149 3.95 6.49 -10.96
C THR A 149 3.49 7.95 -11.06
N PHE A 150 3.64 8.74 -10.00
CA PHE A 150 3.30 10.17 -9.99
C PHE A 150 4.24 11.01 -10.86
N CYS A 151 5.55 10.73 -10.84
CA CYS A 151 6.50 11.43 -11.70
C CYS A 151 6.20 11.23 -13.20
N ASN A 152 5.66 10.07 -13.54
CA ASN A 152 5.22 9.70 -14.87
C ASN A 152 3.70 9.85 -15.06
N ALA A 153 3.01 10.60 -14.20
CA ALA A 153 1.55 10.70 -14.18
C ALA A 153 0.94 10.94 -15.57
N LYS A 154 1.49 11.88 -16.37
CA LYS A 154 1.02 12.16 -17.74
C LYS A 154 0.95 10.95 -18.67
N LYS A 155 1.66 9.86 -18.35
CA LYS A 155 1.61 8.59 -19.09
C LYS A 155 0.43 7.71 -18.65
N TYR A 156 0.01 7.81 -17.39
CA TYR A 156 -0.92 6.89 -16.72
C TYR A 156 -2.29 7.53 -16.41
N LYS A 157 -2.32 8.83 -16.09
CA LYS A 157 -3.54 9.62 -15.85
C LYS A 157 -3.24 11.11 -15.98
N ASP A 158 -4.12 11.84 -16.65
CA ASP A 158 -4.16 13.29 -16.55
C ASP A 158 -4.91 13.67 -15.27
N PHE A 159 -4.16 13.86 -14.18
CA PHE A 159 -4.72 14.40 -12.94
C PHE A 159 -5.33 15.77 -13.18
N SER A 160 -6.48 16.01 -12.56
CA SER A 160 -7.05 17.36 -12.51
C SER A 160 -6.37 18.23 -11.45
N THR A 161 -5.82 17.57 -10.44
CA THR A 161 -4.99 18.12 -9.37
C THR A 161 -3.75 18.83 -9.94
N PRO A 162 -3.34 20.00 -9.39
CA PRO A 162 -2.13 20.69 -9.85
C PRO A 162 -0.91 19.77 -9.87
N SER A 163 -0.10 19.88 -10.93
CA SER A 163 1.10 19.05 -11.09
C SER A 163 2.10 19.22 -9.94
N SER A 164 2.12 20.39 -9.30
CA SER A 164 2.94 20.63 -8.11
C SER A 164 2.52 19.72 -6.94
N THR A 165 1.23 19.63 -6.62
CA THR A 165 0.70 18.73 -5.59
C THR A 165 1.04 17.26 -5.89
N ILE A 166 0.91 16.84 -7.16
CA ILE A 166 1.27 15.47 -7.57
C ILE A 166 2.77 15.19 -7.40
N LEU A 167 3.63 16.16 -7.70
CA LEU A 167 5.08 16.02 -7.50
C LEU A 167 5.46 16.01 -6.00
N LEU A 168 4.74 16.73 -5.15
CA LEU A 168 4.93 16.67 -3.69
C LEU A 168 4.47 15.33 -3.12
N LEU A 169 3.35 14.78 -3.58
CA LEU A 169 2.97 13.40 -3.25
C LEU A 169 4.08 12.42 -3.64
N ALA A 170 4.68 12.55 -4.83
CA ALA A 170 5.84 11.74 -5.23
C ALA A 170 7.03 11.87 -4.27
N ALA A 171 7.29 13.07 -3.73
CA ALA A 171 8.31 13.29 -2.71
C ALA A 171 7.94 12.56 -1.41
N SER A 172 6.70 12.70 -0.93
CA SER A 172 6.23 12.03 0.29
C SER A 172 6.29 10.50 0.20
N PHE A 173 5.97 9.89 -0.95
CA PHE A 173 6.19 8.44 -1.17
C PHE A 173 7.68 8.05 -1.14
N THR A 174 8.57 8.91 -1.64
CA THR A 174 10.02 8.69 -1.53
C THR A 174 10.45 8.76 -0.06
N SER A 175 9.94 9.74 0.69
CA SER A 175 10.19 9.87 2.12
C SER A 175 9.63 8.69 2.90
N LEU A 176 8.46 8.16 2.54
CA LEU A 176 7.88 6.95 3.14
C LEU A 176 8.79 5.74 2.93
N GLY A 177 9.21 5.47 1.69
CA GLY A 177 10.11 4.34 1.43
C GLY A 177 11.45 4.46 2.16
N THR A 178 11.99 5.66 2.28
CA THR A 178 13.28 5.88 2.96
C THR A 178 13.14 5.83 4.48
N GLY A 179 12.10 6.47 5.01
CA GLY A 179 11.76 6.50 6.42
C GLY A 179 11.40 5.13 6.99
N SER A 180 10.60 4.37 6.24
CA SER A 180 10.27 3.01 6.60
C SER A 180 11.49 2.08 6.55
N ALA A 181 12.36 2.25 5.54
CA ALA A 181 13.66 1.56 5.53
C ALA A 181 14.51 1.96 6.75
N PHE A 182 14.54 3.23 7.15
CA PHE A 182 15.19 3.65 8.39
C PHE A 182 14.61 2.85 9.57
N PHE A 183 13.28 2.88 9.77
CA PHE A 183 12.60 2.22 10.88
C PHE A 183 12.91 0.71 10.96
N HIS A 184 12.66 -0.03 9.89
CA HIS A 184 12.89 -1.47 9.85
C HIS A 184 14.38 -1.84 9.87
N GLY A 185 15.24 -0.90 9.45
CA GLY A 185 16.68 -1.01 9.56
C GLY A 185 17.17 -0.86 11.00
N SER A 186 16.70 0.15 11.73
CA SER A 186 17.25 0.55 13.03
C SER A 186 16.43 0.10 14.25
N ALA A 187 15.13 -0.14 14.09
CA ALA A 187 14.15 -0.39 15.16
C ALA A 187 14.17 0.68 16.29
N THR A 188 14.28 1.96 15.91
CA THR A 188 14.30 3.12 16.83
C THR A 188 12.99 3.90 16.83
N GLN A 189 12.65 4.64 17.89
CA GLN A 189 11.44 5.49 17.91
C GLN A 189 11.53 6.62 16.89
N LEU A 190 12.71 7.25 16.74
CA LEU A 190 12.93 8.23 15.67
C LEU A 190 12.61 7.64 14.29
N GLY A 191 13.13 6.43 14.01
CA GLY A 191 12.80 5.68 12.80
C GLY A 191 11.29 5.50 12.61
N ASN A 192 10.57 5.06 13.65
CA ASN A 192 9.11 4.87 13.62
C ASN A 192 8.36 6.17 13.29
N ARG A 193 8.79 7.31 13.84
CA ARG A 193 8.21 8.61 13.49
C ARG A 193 8.46 8.98 12.03
N ILE A 194 9.68 8.77 11.54
CA ILE A 194 10.04 9.07 10.14
C ILE A 194 9.27 8.16 9.16
N ASP A 195 8.97 6.91 9.56
CA ASP A 195 8.11 5.97 8.81
C ASP A 195 6.64 6.44 8.75
N ASN A 196 6.07 6.80 9.91
CA ASN A 196 4.65 7.14 10.00
C ASN A 196 4.29 8.55 9.47
N ALA A 197 5.19 9.53 9.56
CA ALA A 197 4.88 10.92 9.14
C ALA A 197 4.46 11.03 7.66
N PRO A 198 5.18 10.43 6.70
CA PRO A 198 4.80 10.44 5.31
C PRO A 198 3.43 9.81 5.02
N ILE A 199 3.00 8.81 5.82
CA ILE A 199 1.64 8.24 5.69
C ILE A 199 0.59 9.32 5.97
N GLY A 200 0.75 10.05 7.07
CA GLY A 200 -0.11 11.18 7.42
C GLY A 200 -0.09 12.28 6.35
N GLN A 201 1.09 12.63 5.83
CA GLN A 201 1.25 13.62 4.74
C GLN A 201 0.49 13.23 3.47
N ILE A 202 0.60 11.97 3.06
CA ILE A 202 -0.11 11.45 1.89
C ILE A 202 -1.62 11.52 2.15
N ALA A 203 -2.07 11.07 3.32
CA ALA A 203 -3.48 11.07 3.69
C ALA A 203 -4.08 12.49 3.68
N ILE A 204 -3.44 13.45 4.35
CA ILE A 204 -3.98 14.83 4.43
C ILE A 204 -3.95 15.51 3.08
N THR A 205 -2.88 15.32 2.29
CA THR A 205 -2.79 15.92 0.96
C THR A 205 -3.84 15.32 0.02
N ALA A 206 -4.05 14.00 0.05
CA ALA A 206 -5.09 13.34 -0.73
C ALA A 206 -6.49 13.79 -0.31
N HIS A 207 -6.74 13.91 0.99
CA HIS A 207 -8.00 14.42 1.52
C HIS A 207 -8.27 15.86 1.06
N GLN A 208 -7.29 16.76 1.17
CA GLN A 208 -7.39 18.14 0.70
C GLN A 208 -7.64 18.23 -0.80
N VAL A 209 -7.05 17.31 -1.59
CA VAL A 209 -7.40 17.17 -3.01
C VAL A 209 -8.88 16.83 -3.16
N ALA A 210 -9.38 15.80 -2.45
CA ALA A 210 -10.77 15.35 -2.55
C ALA A 210 -11.79 16.46 -2.28
N VAL A 211 -11.53 17.31 -1.29
CA VAL A 211 -12.46 18.35 -0.84
C VAL A 211 -12.19 19.73 -1.45
N SER A 212 -11.19 19.87 -2.34
CA SER A 212 -10.71 21.18 -2.82
C SER A 212 -11.80 22.02 -3.51
N SER A 213 -12.78 21.37 -4.14
CA SER A 213 -13.91 22.02 -4.81
C SER A 213 -15.09 22.40 -3.91
N LEU A 214 -15.02 22.08 -2.62
CA LEU A 214 -16.02 22.47 -1.61
C LEU A 214 -15.75 23.87 -1.02
N GLY A 215 -14.57 24.44 -1.26
CA GLY A 215 -14.16 25.77 -0.79
C GLY A 215 -13.23 25.72 0.42
N GLU A 216 -12.77 26.89 0.87
CA GLU A 216 -11.89 27.06 2.02
C GLU A 216 -12.70 26.93 3.33
N ASN A 217 -13.04 25.69 3.71
CA ASN A 217 -13.61 25.37 5.01
C ASN A 217 -12.53 24.72 5.88
N GLU A 218 -12.16 25.37 6.98
CA GLU A 218 -11.02 24.94 7.82
C GLU A 218 -11.23 23.54 8.40
N VAL A 219 -12.42 23.22 8.92
CA VAL A 219 -12.71 21.89 9.50
C VAL A 219 -12.60 20.78 8.45
N VAL A 220 -13.22 20.99 7.28
CA VAL A 220 -13.20 20.01 6.19
C VAL A 220 -11.85 19.96 5.47
N SER A 221 -11.02 21.00 5.57
CA SER A 221 -9.68 21.02 4.95
C SER A 221 -8.58 20.51 5.90
N ALA A 222 -8.78 20.66 7.21
CA ALA A 222 -7.85 20.20 8.23
C ALA A 222 -8.05 18.72 8.55
N CYS A 223 -9.30 18.23 8.59
CA CYS A 223 -9.62 16.89 9.12
C CYS A 223 -8.83 16.56 10.40
N LEU A 224 -8.83 17.52 11.32
CA LEU A 224 -8.24 17.40 12.64
C LEU A 224 -9.21 17.96 13.69
N PRO A 225 -9.25 17.40 14.90
CA PRO A 225 -9.95 18.00 16.03
C PRO A 225 -9.43 19.42 16.32
N GLU A 226 -10.32 20.35 16.67
CA GLU A 226 -9.98 21.76 16.92
C GLU A 226 -8.88 21.94 17.99
N GLU A 227 -8.81 21.04 18.97
CA GLU A 227 -7.79 21.06 20.03
C GLU A 227 -6.36 20.75 19.52
N GLU A 228 -6.23 20.22 18.31
CA GLU A 228 -4.96 19.81 17.69
C GLU A 228 -4.52 20.74 16.53
N ILE A 229 -5.38 21.68 16.12
CA ILE A 229 -5.08 22.61 15.04
C ILE A 229 -4.20 23.74 15.60
N ASP A 230 -2.90 23.66 15.35
CA ASP A 230 -2.05 24.85 15.35
C ASP A 230 -2.40 25.69 14.10
N ASP A 231 -2.73 26.97 14.29
CA ASP A 231 -3.02 27.95 13.23
C ASP A 231 -1.98 27.95 12.08
N SER A 232 -0.78 27.43 12.34
CA SER A 232 0.31 27.37 11.38
C SER A 232 0.25 26.24 10.34
N ILE A 233 -0.59 25.20 10.49
CA ILE A 233 -0.48 24.00 9.64
C ILE A 233 -1.84 23.43 9.21
N VAL A 234 -2.37 23.93 8.08
CA VAL A 234 -3.58 23.39 7.42
C VAL A 234 -3.28 22.93 5.98
N ASN A 235 -2.02 22.88 5.53
CA ASN A 235 -1.72 22.57 4.13
C ASN A 235 -0.75 21.38 4.00
N GLY A 236 -1.25 20.24 3.54
CA GLY A 236 -0.47 19.02 3.34
C GLY A 236 0.73 19.21 2.42
N THR A 237 0.64 20.09 1.43
CA THR A 237 1.77 20.40 0.55
C THR A 237 2.91 21.13 1.26
N GLU A 238 2.61 21.97 2.24
CA GLU A 238 3.62 22.65 3.06
C GLU A 238 4.23 21.69 4.10
N VAL A 239 3.42 20.77 4.66
CA VAL A 239 3.93 19.71 5.54
C VAL A 239 4.95 18.83 4.80
N ILE A 240 4.67 18.41 3.55
CA ILE A 240 5.62 17.61 2.76
C ILE A 240 6.95 18.35 2.54
N LYS A 241 6.89 19.65 2.21
CA LYS A 241 8.09 20.48 2.02
C LYS A 241 8.87 20.63 3.31
N GLY A 242 8.19 20.98 4.40
CA GLY A 242 8.80 21.12 5.72
C GLY A 242 9.48 19.83 6.17
N PHE A 243 8.81 18.69 5.99
CA PHE A 243 9.36 17.39 6.38
C PHE A 243 10.61 17.03 5.59
N SER A 244 10.58 17.24 4.27
CA SER A 244 11.74 16.99 3.41
C SER A 244 12.94 17.88 3.77
N ARG A 245 12.67 19.10 4.25
CA ARG A 245 13.69 20.06 4.69
C ARG A 245 14.32 19.72 6.02
N ILE A 246 13.61 19.09 6.95
CA ILE A 246 14.18 18.71 8.26
C ILE A 246 15.51 17.97 8.06
N PHE A 247 15.55 16.98 7.17
CA PHE A 247 16.74 16.15 6.95
C PHE A 247 17.89 16.88 6.25
N VAL A 248 17.62 18.02 5.60
CA VAL A 248 18.65 18.83 4.94
C VAL A 248 19.13 19.96 5.85
N ASP A 249 18.21 20.54 6.62
CA ASP A 249 18.43 21.78 7.36
C ASP A 249 18.78 21.56 8.84
N LYS A 250 18.53 20.36 9.37
CA LYS A 250 18.71 20.00 10.79
C LYS A 250 19.70 18.86 10.96
N GLU A 251 20.42 18.90 12.08
CA GLU A 251 21.23 17.77 12.53
C GLU A 251 20.32 16.64 13.05
N ILE A 252 20.79 15.39 13.03
CA ILE A 252 19.98 14.22 13.35
C ILE A 252 19.39 14.24 14.76
N GLU A 253 20.13 14.81 15.72
CA GLU A 253 19.67 14.96 17.10
C GLU A 253 18.47 15.91 17.24
N GLU A 254 18.23 16.77 16.24
CA GLU A 254 17.09 17.70 16.21
C GLU A 254 15.89 17.14 15.41
N TRP A 255 16.06 16.04 14.66
CA TRP A 255 15.02 15.55 13.75
C TRP A 255 13.74 15.18 14.48
N ASP A 256 13.82 14.48 15.62
CA ASP A 256 12.64 14.05 16.38
C ASP A 256 11.75 15.24 16.77
N GLN A 257 12.35 16.26 17.38
CA GLN A 257 11.63 17.47 17.78
C GLN A 257 11.17 18.29 16.57
N ALA A 258 12.00 18.42 15.53
CA ALA A 258 11.62 19.18 14.33
C ALA A 258 10.44 18.54 13.59
N ILE A 259 10.35 17.20 13.62
CA ILE A 259 9.22 16.45 13.08
C ILE A 259 7.97 16.75 13.92
N LEU A 260 8.05 16.62 15.25
CA LEU A 260 6.96 16.97 16.16
C LEU A 260 6.47 18.43 15.99
N ASP A 261 7.40 19.37 15.85
CA ASP A 261 7.14 20.80 15.67
C ASP A 261 6.50 21.12 14.32
N LEU A 262 6.70 20.29 13.30
CA LEU A 262 6.00 20.39 12.01
C LEU A 262 4.51 20.00 12.13
N GLY A 263 3.98 19.93 13.34
CA GLY A 263 2.60 19.59 13.62
C GLY A 263 2.30 18.13 13.38
N THR A 264 3.30 17.23 13.42
CA THR A 264 3.07 15.79 13.21
C THR A 264 2.36 15.11 14.38
N GLN A 265 1.50 15.82 15.11
CA GLN A 265 0.36 15.19 15.79
C GLN A 265 -0.42 14.30 14.79
N PHE A 266 -0.39 14.63 13.49
CA PHE A 266 -0.77 13.76 12.36
C PHE A 266 -0.13 12.34 12.34
N GLN A 267 1.06 12.14 12.91
CA GLN A 267 1.72 10.83 12.97
C GLN A 267 0.93 9.84 13.82
N ASN A 268 0.30 10.33 14.88
CA ASN A 268 -0.42 9.47 15.81
C ASN A 268 -1.81 9.09 15.27
N ASP A 269 -2.33 9.82 14.28
CA ASP A 269 -3.73 9.66 13.90
C ASP A 269 -4.07 9.87 12.42
N TYR A 270 -3.20 9.43 11.51
CA TYR A 270 -3.55 9.30 10.09
C TYR A 270 -4.85 8.49 9.86
N LYS A 271 -5.26 7.68 10.86
CA LYS A 271 -6.55 6.97 10.90
C LYS A 271 -7.74 7.93 10.80
N VAL A 272 -7.70 9.07 11.50
CA VAL A 272 -8.74 10.11 11.41
C VAL A 272 -8.80 10.67 9.98
N THR A 273 -7.64 10.98 9.39
CA THR A 273 -7.57 11.48 8.02
C THR A 273 -8.10 10.50 6.98
N PHE A 274 -7.72 9.22 7.05
CA PHE A 274 -8.31 8.20 6.19
C PHE A 274 -9.82 8.06 6.42
N SER A 275 -10.28 8.15 7.67
CA SER A 275 -11.72 8.13 7.99
C SER A 275 -12.48 9.32 7.43
N CYS A 276 -11.89 10.52 7.36
CA CYS A 276 -12.49 11.65 6.65
C CYS A 276 -12.60 11.38 5.14
N ILE A 277 -11.58 10.79 4.51
CA ILE A 277 -11.65 10.41 3.08
C ILE A 277 -12.78 9.40 2.86
N VAL A 278 -12.83 8.33 3.67
CA VAL A 278 -13.88 7.31 3.60
C VAL A 278 -15.27 7.93 3.83
N THR A 279 -15.41 8.78 4.84
CA THR A 279 -16.65 9.51 5.13
C THR A 279 -17.07 10.36 3.94
N THR A 280 -16.14 11.08 3.31
CA THR A 280 -16.39 11.89 2.11
C THR A 280 -16.96 11.05 0.98
N ILE A 281 -16.30 9.94 0.65
CA ILE A 281 -16.77 9.03 -0.41
C ILE A 281 -18.14 8.44 -0.06
N VAL A 282 -18.32 7.98 1.17
CA VAL A 282 -19.58 7.39 1.65
C VAL A 282 -20.73 8.39 1.55
N ARG A 283 -20.52 9.67 1.91
CA ARG A 283 -21.56 10.70 1.84
C ARG A 283 -21.91 11.14 0.42
N ILE A 284 -20.97 11.02 -0.52
CA ILE A 284 -21.24 11.30 -1.94
C ILE A 284 -22.08 10.17 -2.56
N VAL A 285 -21.72 8.92 -2.25
CA VAL A 285 -22.26 7.73 -2.90
C VAL A 285 -23.55 7.25 -2.25
N LEU A 286 -23.61 7.19 -0.92
CA LEU A 286 -24.68 6.54 -0.17
C LEU A 286 -25.63 7.56 0.47
N PRO A 287 -26.93 7.23 0.59
CA PRO A 287 -27.86 8.00 1.41
C PRO A 287 -27.39 8.13 2.86
N THR A 288 -27.64 9.28 3.49
CA THR A 288 -27.15 9.59 4.86
C THR A 288 -27.38 8.46 5.86
N ARG A 289 -28.58 7.87 5.91
CA ARG A 289 -28.87 6.79 6.87
C ARG A 289 -27.98 5.57 6.69
N ILE A 290 -27.78 5.14 5.45
CA ILE A 290 -26.96 3.96 5.11
C ILE A 290 -25.50 4.29 5.39
N GLY A 291 -25.05 5.47 4.96
CA GLY A 291 -23.69 5.94 5.21
C GLY A 291 -23.36 6.00 6.69
N THR A 292 -24.27 6.47 7.54
CA THR A 292 -24.05 6.54 9.00
C THR A 292 -23.94 5.15 9.62
N VAL A 293 -24.77 4.18 9.20
CA VAL A 293 -24.67 2.80 9.69
C VAL A 293 -23.34 2.18 9.29
N LEU A 294 -22.94 2.34 8.02
CA LEU A 294 -21.67 1.83 7.52
C LEU A 294 -20.48 2.47 8.25
N LEU A 295 -20.46 3.80 8.40
CA LEU A 295 -19.36 4.49 9.08
C LEU A 295 -19.25 4.08 10.55
N ASN A 296 -20.36 3.91 11.27
CA ASN A 296 -20.34 3.43 12.66
C ASN A 296 -19.77 2.01 12.75
N PHE A 297 -20.17 1.14 11.82
CA PHE A 297 -19.64 -0.21 11.71
C PHE A 297 -18.12 -0.20 11.45
N LEU A 298 -17.66 0.63 10.52
CA LEU A 298 -16.22 0.77 10.22
C LEU A 298 -15.44 1.30 11.43
N CYS A 299 -15.92 2.37 12.09
CA CYS A 299 -15.29 2.89 13.31
C CYS A 299 -15.18 1.83 14.40
N THR A 300 -16.21 0.98 14.55
CA THR A 300 -16.20 -0.13 15.52
C THR A 300 -15.16 -1.19 15.15
N ILE A 301 -15.09 -1.60 13.89
CA ILE A 301 -14.13 -2.61 13.42
C ILE A 301 -12.69 -2.14 13.59
N PHE A 302 -12.41 -0.87 13.27
CA PHE A 302 -11.07 -0.31 13.39
C PHE A 302 -10.73 0.15 14.82
N GLY A 303 -11.63 -0.06 15.79
CA GLY A 303 -11.39 0.22 17.20
C GLY A 303 -11.15 1.71 17.48
N PHE A 304 -11.90 2.60 16.82
CA PHE A 304 -11.75 4.04 17.00
C PHE A 304 -12.10 4.46 18.43
N GLU A 305 -11.32 5.39 18.97
CA GLU A 305 -11.61 5.99 20.27
C GLU A 305 -12.84 6.89 20.21
N GLN A 306 -13.53 7.07 21.34
CA GLN A 306 -14.79 7.82 21.36
C GLN A 306 -14.64 9.27 20.88
N TYR A 307 -13.53 9.94 21.20
CA TYR A 307 -13.30 11.31 20.75
C TYR A 307 -13.13 11.40 19.23
N MET A 308 -12.49 10.40 18.59
CA MET A 308 -12.36 10.33 17.13
C MET A 308 -13.73 10.12 16.48
N ILE A 309 -14.56 9.25 17.07
CA ILE A 309 -15.95 9.02 16.62
C ILE A 309 -16.74 10.32 16.76
N ASP A 310 -16.62 11.01 17.89
CA ASP A 310 -17.33 12.26 18.16
C ASP A 310 -16.92 13.35 17.17
N PHE A 311 -15.61 13.54 16.93
CA PHE A 311 -15.11 14.44 15.88
C PHE A 311 -15.67 14.06 14.50
N LEU A 312 -15.54 12.79 14.12
CA LEU A 312 -15.94 12.33 12.79
C LEU A 312 -17.42 12.57 12.52
N PHE A 313 -18.30 12.28 13.47
CA PHE A 313 -19.75 12.37 13.27
C PHE A 313 -20.36 13.73 13.63
N ASN A 314 -19.89 14.38 14.70
CA ASN A 314 -20.51 15.60 15.22
C ASN A 314 -19.88 16.86 14.62
N GLU A 315 -18.64 16.80 14.14
CA GLU A 315 -17.93 17.94 13.56
C GLU A 315 -17.73 17.74 12.06
N TYR A 316 -16.86 16.80 11.67
CA TYR A 316 -16.44 16.65 10.27
C TYR A 316 -17.62 16.26 9.35
N ASP A 317 -18.35 15.20 9.68
CA ASP A 317 -19.47 14.72 8.85
C ASP A 317 -20.65 15.71 8.83
N ALA A 318 -20.90 16.40 9.94
CA ALA A 318 -21.95 17.42 10.02
C ALA A 318 -21.66 18.58 9.07
N GLU A 319 -20.43 19.09 9.09
CA GLU A 319 -19.99 20.18 8.21
C GLU A 319 -19.95 19.74 6.74
N LEU A 320 -19.36 18.57 6.48
CA LEU A 320 -19.30 17.99 5.14
C LEU A 320 -20.70 17.86 4.52
N GLN A 321 -21.68 17.34 5.28
CA GLN A 321 -23.05 17.24 4.79
C GLN A 321 -23.64 18.60 4.42
N GLY A 322 -23.36 19.65 5.20
CA GLY A 322 -23.75 21.03 4.88
C GLY A 322 -23.21 21.49 3.52
N LEU A 323 -21.93 21.22 3.25
CA LEU A 323 -21.27 21.58 1.99
C LEU A 323 -21.75 20.74 0.79
N LEU A 324 -22.15 19.49 1.03
CA LEU A 324 -22.56 18.55 -0.01
C LEU A 324 -24.01 18.75 -0.49
N VAL A 325 -24.87 19.46 0.25
CA VAL A 325 -26.30 19.65 -0.08
C VAL A 325 -26.51 20.14 -1.51
N ASP A 326 -25.72 21.11 -1.97
CA ASP A 326 -25.88 21.69 -3.30
C ASP A 326 -25.11 20.94 -4.40
N LYS A 327 -24.14 20.10 -4.02
CA LYS A 327 -23.23 19.40 -4.95
C LYS A 327 -23.75 18.01 -5.31
N VAL A 328 -24.15 17.23 -4.31
CA VAL A 328 -24.47 15.79 -4.46
C VAL A 328 -25.77 15.56 -5.25
N ASN A 329 -26.67 16.55 -5.27
CA ASN A 329 -27.90 16.51 -6.05
C ASN A 329 -27.66 16.65 -7.56
N VAL A 330 -26.50 17.19 -7.97
CA VAL A 330 -26.12 17.35 -9.37
C VAL A 330 -25.41 16.11 -9.92
N VAL A 331 -24.82 15.29 -9.04
CA VAL A 331 -24.11 14.08 -9.40
C VAL A 331 -25.08 13.00 -9.87
N SER A 332 -24.85 12.46 -11.07
CA SER A 332 -25.69 11.42 -11.64
C SER A 332 -25.57 10.09 -10.87
N GLY A 333 -26.62 9.27 -10.89
CA GLY A 333 -26.59 7.96 -10.26
C GLY A 333 -25.52 7.02 -10.84
N ASP A 334 -25.19 7.17 -12.12
CA ASP A 334 -24.17 6.35 -12.77
C ASP A 334 -22.75 6.78 -12.37
N ASP A 335 -22.51 8.08 -12.20
CA ASP A 335 -21.24 8.57 -11.66
C ASP A 335 -21.04 8.14 -10.19
N LYS A 336 -22.11 8.11 -9.38
CA LYS A 336 -22.04 7.57 -8.00
C LYS A 336 -21.70 6.07 -7.99
N LYS A 337 -22.30 5.29 -8.89
CA LYS A 337 -21.98 3.86 -9.04
C LYS A 337 -20.53 3.67 -9.50
N LEU A 338 -20.06 4.50 -10.43
CA LEU A 338 -18.68 4.44 -10.89
C LEU A 338 -17.72 4.80 -9.75
N LEU A 339 -17.97 5.88 -9.01
CA LEU A 339 -17.17 6.24 -7.84
C LEU A 339 -17.16 5.12 -6.79
N LEU A 340 -18.30 4.49 -6.53
CA LEU A 340 -18.39 3.34 -5.63
C LEU A 340 -17.55 2.17 -6.13
N LYS A 341 -17.65 1.83 -7.41
CA LYS A 341 -16.86 0.75 -8.04
C LYS A 341 -15.36 1.02 -7.88
N ARG A 342 -14.91 2.26 -8.15
CA ARG A 342 -13.52 2.67 -7.96
C ARG A 342 -13.12 2.60 -6.49
N GLY A 343 -13.95 3.15 -5.60
CA GLY A 343 -13.74 3.10 -4.15
C GLY A 343 -13.59 1.68 -3.61
N LEU A 344 -14.43 0.74 -4.06
CA LEU A 344 -14.32 -0.68 -3.69
C LEU A 344 -13.02 -1.32 -4.20
N GLY A 345 -12.54 -0.95 -5.39
CA GLY A 345 -11.24 -1.41 -5.89
C GLY A 345 -10.06 -0.90 -5.05
N VAL A 346 -10.10 0.38 -4.66
CA VAL A 346 -9.09 0.96 -3.74
C VAL A 346 -9.15 0.27 -2.37
N LEU A 347 -10.36 0.10 -1.80
CA LEU A 347 -10.57 -0.61 -0.53
C LEU A 347 -10.12 -2.06 -0.60
N LEU A 348 -10.25 -2.74 -1.74
CA LEU A 348 -9.73 -4.09 -1.93
C LEU A 348 -8.20 -4.13 -1.79
N LYS A 349 -7.47 -3.17 -2.39
CA LYS A 349 -6.01 -3.09 -2.22
C LYS A 349 -5.61 -2.73 -0.80
N ILE A 350 -6.20 -1.68 -0.22
CA ILE A 350 -5.89 -1.23 1.13
C ILE A 350 -6.28 -2.29 2.17
N GLY A 351 -7.44 -2.91 2.04
CA GLY A 351 -7.89 -3.99 2.92
C GLY A 351 -6.98 -5.21 2.84
N TYR A 352 -6.55 -5.60 1.64
CA TYR A 352 -5.57 -6.67 1.47
C TYR A 352 -4.21 -6.32 2.09
N ALA A 353 -3.80 -5.06 1.94
CA ALA A 353 -2.58 -4.57 2.56
C ALA A 353 -2.71 -4.68 4.09
N MET A 354 -3.77 -4.12 4.68
CA MET A 354 -4.04 -4.14 6.12
C MET A 354 -4.10 -5.56 6.68
N PHE A 355 -4.63 -6.53 5.92
CA PHE A 355 -4.63 -7.94 6.32
C PHE A 355 -3.24 -8.50 6.64
N TRP A 356 -2.18 -7.95 6.02
CA TRP A 356 -0.78 -8.31 6.27
C TRP A 356 -0.05 -7.37 7.23
N GLN A 357 -0.76 -6.40 7.82
CA GLN A 357 -0.21 -5.51 8.84
C GLN A 357 -0.31 -6.17 10.22
N GLU A 358 0.84 -6.60 10.74
CA GLU A 358 0.99 -7.32 12.01
C GLU A 358 0.52 -6.51 13.22
N GLU A 359 0.63 -5.18 13.19
CA GLU A 359 0.15 -4.31 14.28
C GLU A 359 -1.39 -4.23 14.34
N LEU A 360 -2.08 -4.43 13.22
CA LEU A 360 -3.53 -4.33 13.15
C LEU A 360 -4.19 -5.70 13.39
N PHE A 361 -3.63 -6.76 12.84
CA PHE A 361 -4.13 -8.11 13.02
C PHE A 361 -3.05 -9.00 13.62
N ALA A 362 -3.15 -9.32 14.91
CA ALA A 362 -2.29 -10.34 15.51
C ALA A 362 -2.92 -11.72 15.32
N GLY A 363 -2.28 -12.59 14.53
CA GLY A 363 -2.84 -13.91 14.20
C GLY A 363 -1.80 -14.97 13.86
N PRO A 364 -2.03 -16.25 14.21
CA PRO A 364 -1.10 -17.33 13.90
C PRO A 364 -0.94 -17.58 12.38
N TRP A 365 -1.87 -17.10 11.55
CA TRP A 365 -1.72 -17.20 10.10
C TRP A 365 -0.62 -16.28 9.55
N LEU A 366 -0.36 -15.12 10.17
CA LEU A 366 0.71 -14.22 9.73
C LEU A 366 2.09 -14.86 9.87
N THR A 367 2.25 -15.77 10.83
CA THR A 367 3.50 -16.53 11.06
C THR A 367 3.59 -17.81 10.23
N SER A 368 2.50 -18.19 9.56
CA SER A 368 2.44 -19.42 8.76
C SER A 368 3.09 -19.20 7.40
N THR A 369 4.17 -19.94 7.11
CA THR A 369 4.81 -19.94 5.78
C THR A 369 3.80 -20.22 4.67
N ARG A 370 2.86 -21.15 4.91
CA ARG A 370 1.83 -21.50 3.92
C ARG A 370 0.87 -20.35 3.64
N ALA A 371 0.41 -19.65 4.69
CA ALA A 371 -0.46 -18.50 4.51
C ALA A 371 0.28 -17.37 3.79
N ASN A 372 1.54 -17.11 4.15
CA ASN A 372 2.37 -16.13 3.46
C ASN A 372 2.62 -16.49 1.98
N ASP A 373 2.87 -17.75 1.66
CA ASP A 373 2.99 -18.24 0.28
C ASP A 373 1.70 -18.00 -0.52
N ILE A 374 0.54 -18.29 0.06
CA ILE A 374 -0.76 -18.05 -0.56
C ILE A 374 -1.02 -16.55 -0.72
N GLY A 375 -0.65 -15.75 0.29
CA GLY A 375 -0.74 -14.31 0.23
C GLY A 375 0.07 -13.73 -0.93
N ALA A 376 1.35 -14.05 -0.94
CA ALA A 376 2.27 -13.68 -2.01
C ALA A 376 1.76 -14.07 -3.40
N PHE A 377 1.11 -15.23 -3.48
CA PHE A 377 0.51 -15.74 -4.69
C PHE A 377 -0.74 -14.95 -5.12
N LEU A 378 -1.63 -14.60 -4.18
CA LEU A 378 -2.90 -13.93 -4.45
C LEU A 378 -2.76 -12.44 -4.71
N GLN A 379 -1.72 -11.79 -4.20
CA GLN A 379 -1.51 -10.36 -4.31
C GLN A 379 -1.61 -9.81 -5.75
N PRO A 380 -1.01 -10.43 -6.79
CA PRO A 380 -1.18 -9.97 -8.18
C PRO A 380 -2.63 -10.05 -8.67
N PHE A 381 -3.39 -11.07 -8.25
CA PHE A 381 -4.81 -11.20 -8.59
C PHE A 381 -5.63 -10.08 -7.94
N VAL A 382 -5.35 -9.78 -6.67
CA VAL A 382 -5.98 -8.66 -5.95
C VAL A 382 -5.72 -7.36 -6.69
N ASN A 383 -4.48 -7.12 -7.15
CA ASN A 383 -4.14 -5.95 -7.94
C ASN A 383 -4.89 -5.88 -9.27
N VAL A 384 -4.91 -6.96 -10.05
CA VAL A 384 -5.62 -6.97 -11.35
C VAL A 384 -7.12 -6.77 -11.18
N LEU A 385 -7.73 -7.41 -10.18
CA LEU A 385 -9.15 -7.23 -9.89
C LEU A 385 -9.44 -5.79 -9.45
N ALA A 386 -8.62 -5.22 -8.58
CA ALA A 386 -8.75 -3.84 -8.15
C ALA A 386 -8.53 -2.85 -9.30
N ASP A 387 -7.53 -3.06 -10.16
CA ASP A 387 -7.26 -2.25 -11.36
C ASP A 387 -8.45 -2.29 -12.32
N TYR A 388 -9.06 -3.47 -12.51
CA TYR A 388 -10.28 -3.60 -13.30
C TYR A 388 -11.47 -2.84 -12.69
N MET A 389 -11.56 -2.84 -11.36
CA MET A 389 -12.61 -2.13 -10.64
C MET A 389 -12.43 -0.62 -10.73
N THR A 390 -11.20 -0.13 -10.55
CA THR A 390 -10.85 1.30 -10.56
C THR A 390 -10.77 1.88 -11.97
N GLY A 391 -10.27 1.08 -12.92
CA GLY A 391 -9.81 1.57 -14.22
C GLY A 391 -8.50 2.37 -14.13
N TYR A 392 -7.75 2.26 -13.04
CA TYR A 392 -6.46 2.94 -12.88
C TYR A 392 -5.33 2.12 -13.48
N GLU A 393 -4.49 2.79 -14.28
CA GLU A 393 -3.33 2.15 -14.88
C GLU A 393 -2.09 2.24 -13.99
N HIS A 394 -1.35 1.14 -13.92
CA HIS A 394 -0.09 1.05 -13.17
C HIS A 394 1.03 0.44 -14.03
N PRO A 395 2.31 0.77 -13.73
CA PRO A 395 3.43 0.03 -14.29
C PRO A 395 3.29 -1.48 -14.03
N THR A 396 3.67 -2.31 -15.00
CA THR A 396 3.57 -3.79 -14.87
C THR A 396 4.30 -4.33 -13.65
N VAL A 397 5.44 -3.75 -13.28
CA VAL A 397 6.22 -4.12 -12.08
C VAL A 397 5.41 -3.95 -10.79
N VAL A 398 4.61 -2.87 -10.70
CA VAL A 398 3.75 -2.54 -9.56
C VAL A 398 2.53 -3.48 -9.54
N ARG A 399 1.83 -3.60 -10.67
CA ARG A 399 0.64 -4.46 -10.79
C ARG A 399 0.93 -5.92 -10.45
N THR A 400 2.04 -6.45 -10.96
CA THR A 400 2.41 -7.85 -10.76
C THR A 400 3.15 -8.11 -9.44
N GLY A 401 3.67 -7.07 -8.78
CA GLY A 401 4.57 -7.19 -7.63
C GLY A 401 5.89 -7.91 -7.96
N HIS A 402 6.23 -8.18 -9.23
CA HIS A 402 7.43 -8.94 -9.59
C HIS A 402 8.64 -8.02 -9.75
N ASN A 403 9.77 -8.38 -9.12
CA ASN A 403 11.03 -7.61 -9.16
C ASN A 403 10.84 -6.14 -8.76
N ILE A 404 9.92 -5.87 -7.83
CA ILE A 404 9.64 -4.52 -7.33
C ILE A 404 10.80 -4.03 -6.45
N TYR A 405 11.33 -4.90 -5.59
CA TYR A 405 12.52 -4.68 -4.77
C TYR A 405 13.45 -5.91 -4.76
N PRO A 406 14.68 -5.80 -4.21
CA PRO A 406 15.63 -6.90 -4.13
C PRO A 406 15.06 -8.12 -3.41
N ASP A 407 15.14 -9.30 -4.05
CA ASP A 407 14.69 -10.57 -3.47
C ASP A 407 13.22 -10.59 -3.01
N CYS A 408 12.38 -9.81 -3.69
CA CYS A 408 10.94 -9.75 -3.44
C CYS A 408 10.23 -11.11 -3.49
N ASN A 409 10.72 -12.08 -4.27
CA ASN A 409 10.12 -13.41 -4.33
C ASN A 409 10.28 -14.20 -3.02
N ARG A 410 11.42 -14.04 -2.33
CA ARG A 410 11.63 -14.67 -1.02
C ARG A 410 10.89 -13.88 0.05
N CYS A 411 11.09 -12.56 0.11
CA CYS A 411 10.57 -11.73 1.19
C CYS A 411 9.05 -11.77 1.30
N ARG A 412 8.32 -11.64 0.18
CA ARG A 412 6.85 -11.74 0.19
C ARG A 412 6.32 -13.07 0.74
N LYS A 413 7.08 -14.15 0.60
CA LYS A 413 6.68 -15.51 1.02
C LYS A 413 7.03 -15.81 2.46
N GLN A 414 8.03 -15.11 3.00
CA GLN A 414 8.52 -15.32 4.35
C GLN A 414 7.85 -14.36 5.33
N GLU A 415 7.75 -13.08 4.95
CA GLU A 415 7.32 -12.01 5.84
C GLU A 415 5.95 -11.45 5.42
N PRO A 416 4.96 -11.38 6.32
CA PRO A 416 3.67 -10.73 6.06
C PRO A 416 3.89 -9.26 5.72
N HIS A 417 4.73 -8.57 6.48
CA HIS A 417 4.88 -7.12 6.40
C HIS A 417 5.52 -6.64 5.08
N SER A 418 6.35 -7.46 4.43
CA SER A 418 6.82 -7.17 3.07
C SER A 418 5.67 -7.10 2.06
N LYS A 419 4.61 -7.90 2.21
CA LYS A 419 3.39 -7.82 1.38
C LYS A 419 2.57 -6.58 1.72
N TRP A 420 2.53 -6.18 3.00
CA TRP A 420 1.95 -4.91 3.40
C TRP A 420 2.58 -3.76 2.63
N HIS A 421 3.92 -3.63 2.63
CA HIS A 421 4.62 -2.56 1.88
C HIS A 421 4.33 -2.57 0.38
N GLU A 422 4.37 -3.75 -0.25
CA GLU A 422 4.04 -3.84 -1.68
C GLU A 422 2.61 -3.37 -1.94
N GLN A 423 1.64 -3.89 -1.20
CA GLN A 423 0.24 -3.63 -1.46
C GLN A 423 -0.19 -2.22 -1.05
N SER A 424 0.31 -1.71 0.08
CA SER A 424 0.04 -0.34 0.55
C SER A 424 0.60 0.69 -0.42
N SER A 425 1.78 0.45 -0.99
CA SER A 425 2.39 1.37 -1.96
C SER A 425 1.46 1.62 -3.16
N VAL A 426 0.81 0.56 -3.66
CA VAL A 426 -0.16 0.68 -4.78
C VAL A 426 -1.50 1.22 -4.28
N GLY A 427 -2.00 0.71 -3.15
CA GLY A 427 -3.28 1.12 -2.58
C GLY A 427 -3.33 2.62 -2.26
N LEU A 428 -2.22 3.19 -1.78
CA LEU A 428 -2.11 4.63 -1.54
C LEU A 428 -2.05 5.44 -2.83
N VAL A 429 -1.44 4.93 -3.91
CA VAL A 429 -1.50 5.58 -5.23
C VAL A 429 -2.94 5.62 -5.75
N ASP A 430 -3.65 4.51 -5.64
CA ASP A 430 -5.07 4.40 -6.00
C ASP A 430 -5.94 5.35 -5.18
N LEU A 431 -5.63 5.51 -3.90
CA LEU A 431 -6.32 6.46 -3.04
C LEU A 431 -6.15 7.89 -3.56
N VAL A 432 -4.94 8.30 -3.93
CA VAL A 432 -4.70 9.62 -4.53
C VAL A 432 -5.50 9.78 -5.83
N TYR A 433 -5.52 8.77 -6.70
CA TYR A 433 -6.35 8.80 -7.90
C TYR A 433 -7.84 8.94 -7.59
N LEU A 434 -8.33 8.23 -6.58
CA LEU A 434 -9.72 8.29 -6.12
C LEU A 434 -10.08 9.65 -5.55
N THR A 435 -9.18 10.28 -4.80
CA THR A 435 -9.42 11.63 -4.28
C THR A 435 -9.46 12.68 -5.38
N ASP A 436 -8.64 12.55 -6.44
CA ASP A 436 -8.75 13.41 -7.63
C ASP A 436 -10.09 13.18 -8.37
N ASP A 437 -10.56 11.93 -8.44
CA ASP A 437 -11.89 11.62 -9.01
C ASP A 437 -13.03 12.24 -8.19
N VAL A 438 -12.93 12.20 -6.86
CA VAL A 438 -13.88 12.87 -5.96
C VAL A 438 -13.92 14.37 -6.24
N ASP A 439 -12.77 15.03 -6.37
CA ASP A 439 -12.73 16.46 -6.70
C ASP A 439 -13.38 16.76 -8.06
N ILE A 440 -13.00 16.01 -9.10
CA ILE A 440 -13.58 16.17 -10.45
C ILE A 440 -15.10 16.05 -10.39
N LEU A 441 -15.59 15.06 -9.64
CA LEU A 441 -17.02 14.81 -9.50
C LEU A 441 -17.72 15.96 -8.78
N LEU A 442 -17.18 16.44 -7.66
CA LEU A 442 -17.75 17.53 -6.88
C LEU A 442 -17.71 18.88 -7.63
N ARG A 443 -16.68 19.09 -8.44
CA ARG A 443 -16.51 20.31 -9.26
C ARG A 443 -17.39 20.31 -10.50
N THR A 444 -17.51 19.18 -11.20
CA THR A 444 -18.12 19.13 -12.54
C THR A 444 -19.48 18.42 -12.58
N GLY A 445 -19.84 17.69 -11.52
CA GLY A 445 -21.02 16.83 -11.44
C GLY A 445 -20.91 15.55 -12.26
N LYS A 446 -19.76 15.26 -12.87
CA LYS A 446 -19.51 14.09 -13.71
C LYS A 446 -18.13 13.52 -13.49
N LEU A 447 -18.00 12.19 -13.48
CA LEU A 447 -16.70 11.58 -13.71
C LEU A 447 -16.47 11.60 -15.23
N GLY A 448 -15.21 11.81 -15.64
CA GLY A 448 -14.84 11.69 -17.06
C GLY A 448 -15.32 10.35 -17.64
N PRO A 449 -15.46 10.24 -18.98
CA PRO A 449 -15.88 8.99 -19.60
C PRO A 449 -15.02 7.86 -19.03
N ASP A 450 -15.68 6.79 -18.64
CA ASP A 450 -15.03 5.63 -18.05
C ASP A 450 -13.92 5.23 -19.02
N SER A 451 -12.66 5.43 -18.63
CA SER A 451 -11.49 5.10 -19.45
C SER A 451 -11.33 3.59 -19.61
N THR A 452 -12.38 2.81 -19.27
CA THR A 452 -12.56 1.37 -19.36
C THR A 452 -12.57 0.83 -20.78
N THR A 453 -11.86 1.47 -21.71
CA THR A 453 -10.98 0.69 -22.57
C THR A 453 -9.82 0.12 -21.74
N SER A 454 -10.13 -0.65 -20.68
CA SER A 454 -9.19 -1.67 -20.21
C SER A 454 -9.01 -2.56 -21.42
N THR A 455 -7.84 -2.48 -22.03
CA THR A 455 -7.55 -3.21 -23.25
C THR A 455 -7.77 -4.71 -23.01
N GLU A 456 -8.08 -5.44 -24.07
CA GLU A 456 -8.20 -6.92 -24.13
C GLU A 456 -7.13 -7.65 -23.27
N THR A 457 -5.97 -7.00 -23.11
CA THR A 457 -4.85 -7.38 -22.25
C THR A 457 -5.18 -7.64 -20.78
N ASP A 458 -6.11 -6.93 -20.13
CA ASP A 458 -6.33 -7.14 -18.69
C ASP A 458 -7.08 -8.43 -18.38
N SER A 459 -8.03 -8.79 -19.26
CA SER A 459 -8.67 -10.11 -19.26
C SER A 459 -7.65 -11.21 -19.55
N ASP A 460 -6.74 -10.98 -20.51
CA ASP A 460 -5.68 -11.94 -20.85
C ASP A 460 -4.70 -12.13 -19.70
N ILE A 461 -4.28 -11.05 -19.02
CA ILE A 461 -3.39 -11.11 -17.86
C ILE A 461 -4.06 -11.82 -16.70
N LEU A 462 -5.33 -11.50 -16.41
CA LEU A 462 -6.09 -12.20 -15.38
C LEU A 462 -6.18 -13.69 -15.70
N SER A 463 -6.49 -14.03 -16.95
CA SER A 463 -6.57 -15.41 -17.42
C SER A 463 -5.23 -16.13 -17.36
N GLU A 464 -4.13 -15.46 -17.72
CA GLU A 464 -2.77 -16.00 -17.64
C GLU A 464 -2.33 -16.23 -16.19
N GLN A 465 -2.63 -15.28 -15.28
CA GLN A 465 -2.34 -15.42 -13.86
C GLN A 465 -3.16 -16.52 -13.20
N ILE A 466 -4.46 -16.62 -13.52
CA ILE A 466 -5.31 -17.73 -13.09
C ILE A 466 -4.77 -19.05 -13.65
N ALA A 467 -4.37 -19.11 -14.92
CA ALA A 467 -3.80 -20.31 -15.51
C ALA A 467 -2.45 -20.68 -14.88
N ALA A 468 -1.64 -19.70 -14.48
CA ALA A 468 -0.39 -19.92 -13.75
C ALA A 468 -0.66 -20.43 -12.32
N PHE A 469 -1.65 -19.88 -11.61
CA PHE A 469 -2.11 -20.39 -10.31
C PHE A 469 -2.46 -21.85 -10.40
N LEU A 470 -3.34 -22.16 -11.35
CA LEU A 470 -3.86 -23.50 -11.54
C LEU A 470 -2.77 -24.49 -11.94
N LYS A 471 -1.52 -24.08 -12.15
CA LYS A 471 -0.37 -24.96 -12.37
C LYS A 471 0.53 -25.16 -11.15
N THR A 472 0.42 -24.36 -10.09
CA THR A 472 1.31 -24.47 -8.91
C THR A 472 0.94 -25.65 -8.00
N ASP A 473 1.87 -26.17 -7.21
CA ASP A 473 1.58 -27.31 -6.31
C ASP A 473 0.56 -26.95 -5.23
N GLU A 474 0.48 -25.68 -4.85
CA GLU A 474 -0.51 -25.14 -3.91
C GLU A 474 -1.93 -25.24 -4.49
N ALA A 475 -2.11 -24.99 -5.79
CA ALA A 475 -3.39 -25.18 -6.47
C ALA A 475 -3.68 -26.65 -6.81
N ALA A 476 -2.83 -27.61 -6.43
CA ALA A 476 -3.07 -29.02 -6.71
C ALA A 476 -4.38 -29.51 -6.09
N CYS A 477 -4.82 -28.97 -4.94
CA CYS A 477 -6.12 -29.34 -4.39
C CYS A 477 -7.30 -28.79 -5.20
N LEU A 478 -7.14 -27.64 -5.87
CA LEU A 478 -8.13 -27.08 -6.80
C LEU A 478 -8.18 -27.88 -8.12
N ARG A 479 -7.04 -28.35 -8.61
CA ARG A 479 -6.95 -29.22 -9.79
C ARG A 479 -7.52 -30.62 -9.57
N ASN A 480 -7.20 -31.23 -8.43
CA ASN A 480 -7.40 -32.67 -8.23
C ASN A 480 -8.77 -33.03 -7.64
N ASN A 481 -9.57 -32.06 -7.15
CA ASN A 481 -10.90 -32.31 -6.58
C ASN A 481 -11.91 -31.19 -6.91
N PRO A 482 -12.29 -31.02 -8.19
CA PRO A 482 -13.17 -29.92 -8.63
C PRO A 482 -14.64 -30.04 -8.15
N HIS A 483 -15.07 -31.18 -7.63
CA HIS A 483 -16.50 -31.48 -7.48
C HIS A 483 -17.12 -31.19 -6.10
N ASP A 484 -16.36 -31.02 -5.01
CA ASP A 484 -16.98 -30.84 -3.68
C ASP A 484 -16.16 -30.05 -2.65
N HIS A 485 -14.93 -29.61 -2.97
CA HIS A 485 -14.00 -29.11 -1.95
C HIS A 485 -13.38 -27.75 -2.23
N GLY A 486 -13.86 -26.95 -3.20
CA GLY A 486 -13.23 -25.64 -3.51
C GLY A 486 -13.01 -24.77 -2.27
N ILE A 487 -14.05 -24.58 -1.46
CA ILE A 487 -13.96 -23.76 -0.24
C ILE A 487 -13.23 -24.49 0.90
N SER A 488 -13.34 -25.81 0.98
CA SER A 488 -12.56 -26.63 1.93
C SER A 488 -11.06 -26.61 1.61
N CYS A 489 -10.69 -26.59 0.34
CA CYS A 489 -9.32 -26.49 -0.17
C CYS A 489 -8.82 -25.06 0.04
N ILE A 490 -9.63 -24.03 -0.22
CA ILE A 490 -9.28 -22.64 0.13
C ILE A 490 -9.10 -22.51 1.65
N GLY A 491 -10.03 -22.99 2.47
CA GLY A 491 -9.90 -22.98 3.93
C GLY A 491 -8.70 -23.78 4.43
N GLU A 492 -8.44 -24.98 3.90
CA GLU A 492 -7.25 -25.77 4.25
C GLU A 492 -5.95 -25.16 3.71
N LEU A 493 -6.00 -24.42 2.60
CA LEU A 493 -4.90 -23.63 2.07
C LEU A 493 -4.57 -22.52 3.07
N TRP A 494 -5.55 -21.72 3.44
CA TRP A 494 -5.39 -20.54 4.29
C TRP A 494 -5.07 -20.87 5.75
N PHE A 495 -5.83 -21.78 6.36
CA PHE A 495 -5.70 -22.08 7.80
C PHE A 495 -4.80 -23.28 8.08
N GLY A 496 -4.35 -24.00 7.05
CA GLY A 496 -3.62 -25.25 7.22
C GLY A 496 -4.54 -26.45 7.43
N LYS A 497 -4.03 -27.64 7.11
CA LYS A 497 -4.81 -28.87 7.16
C LYS A 497 -5.15 -29.23 8.61
N GLY A 498 -6.44 -29.31 8.94
CA GLY A 498 -6.95 -29.70 10.27
C GLY A 498 -7.25 -28.55 11.23
N VAL A 499 -6.77 -27.32 10.98
CA VAL A 499 -7.12 -26.13 11.81
C VAL A 499 -8.58 -25.75 11.60
N PHE A 500 -9.02 -25.71 10.34
CA PHE A 500 -10.40 -25.46 9.97
C PHE A 500 -11.40 -26.44 10.63
N GLN A 501 -11.04 -27.72 10.77
CA GLN A 501 -11.91 -28.71 11.42
C GLN A 501 -12.02 -28.48 12.94
N ASN A 502 -10.92 -28.06 13.58
CA ASN A 502 -10.85 -27.86 15.02
C ASN A 502 -11.51 -26.55 15.48
N GLU A 503 -11.37 -25.47 14.72
CA GLU A 503 -11.94 -24.17 15.08
C GLU A 503 -13.44 -24.07 14.79
N PHE A 504 -13.92 -24.64 13.68
CA PHE A 504 -15.34 -24.62 13.31
C PHE A 504 -16.17 -25.72 14.00
N LYS A 505 -15.58 -26.46 14.96
CA LYS A 505 -16.22 -27.54 15.73
C LYS A 505 -17.00 -28.53 14.86
N CYS A 506 -16.47 -28.84 13.67
CA CYS A 506 -17.09 -29.82 12.80
C CYS A 506 -17.03 -31.20 13.49
N GLY A 507 -18.15 -31.92 13.52
CA GLY A 507 -18.16 -33.29 14.06
C GLY A 507 -17.12 -34.14 13.34
N ALA A 508 -16.45 -35.05 14.06
CA ALA A 508 -15.29 -35.82 13.58
C ALA A 508 -15.54 -36.64 12.30
N GLU A 509 -16.79 -36.77 11.86
CA GLU A 509 -17.20 -37.52 10.66
C GLU A 509 -17.68 -36.63 9.49
N ALA A 510 -17.81 -35.31 9.69
CA ALA A 510 -18.24 -34.40 8.63
C ALA A 510 -17.04 -33.96 7.78
N SER A 511 -17.15 -34.10 6.45
CA SER A 511 -16.17 -33.46 5.55
C SER A 511 -16.24 -31.93 5.75
N PRO A 512 -15.12 -31.20 5.63
CA PRO A 512 -15.15 -29.73 5.78
C PRO A 512 -16.16 -29.05 4.83
N ALA A 513 -16.37 -29.66 3.65
CA ALA A 513 -17.38 -29.24 2.69
C ALA A 513 -18.82 -29.49 3.18
N ALA A 514 -19.11 -30.62 3.81
CA ALA A 514 -20.41 -30.88 4.43
C ALA A 514 -20.67 -29.93 5.61
N CYS A 515 -19.65 -29.67 6.43
CA CYS A 515 -19.73 -28.75 7.57
C CYS A 515 -20.03 -27.32 7.11
N LEU A 516 -19.32 -26.82 6.10
CA LEU A 516 -19.55 -25.49 5.55
C LEU A 516 -20.84 -25.42 4.73
N LYS A 517 -21.18 -26.45 3.95
CA LYS A 517 -22.46 -26.53 3.24
C LYS A 517 -23.62 -26.52 4.23
N ASP A 518 -23.54 -27.22 5.34
CA ASP A 518 -24.55 -27.15 6.39
C ASP A 518 -24.61 -25.76 7.01
N HIS A 519 -23.48 -25.06 7.16
CA HIS A 519 -23.46 -23.66 7.62
C HIS A 519 -24.03 -22.66 6.60
N ILE A 520 -23.71 -22.83 5.32
CA ILE A 520 -24.16 -21.98 4.21
C ILE A 520 -25.63 -22.26 3.89
N THR A 521 -26.07 -23.52 3.89
CA THR A 521 -27.44 -23.92 3.51
C THR A 521 -28.42 -23.90 4.67
N SER A 522 -27.96 -23.93 5.93
CA SER A 522 -28.81 -23.60 7.08
C SER A 522 -29.22 -22.12 7.14
N HIS A 523 -28.61 -21.28 6.30
CA HIS A 523 -29.01 -19.90 6.07
C HIS A 523 -29.55 -19.79 4.64
N SER A 524 -30.86 -19.60 4.50
CA SER A 524 -31.53 -19.30 3.23
C SER A 524 -31.08 -17.94 2.68
N SER A 525 -29.83 -17.84 2.23
CA SER A 525 -29.23 -16.57 1.79
C SER A 525 -29.41 -16.42 0.27
N PRO A 526 -29.79 -15.22 -0.20
CA PRO A 526 -29.92 -14.94 -1.64
C PRO A 526 -28.64 -15.15 -2.45
N MET A 527 -27.45 -15.12 -1.84
CA MET A 527 -26.19 -15.48 -2.51
C MET A 527 -26.13 -16.96 -2.90
N GLY A 528 -26.67 -17.86 -2.07
CA GLY A 528 -26.81 -19.27 -2.44
C GLY A 528 -27.69 -19.47 -3.67
N GLN A 529 -28.66 -18.57 -3.88
CA GLN A 529 -29.49 -18.56 -5.10
C GLN A 529 -28.73 -17.97 -6.29
N VAL A 530 -27.98 -16.88 -6.14
CA VAL A 530 -27.17 -16.29 -7.22
C VAL A 530 -26.09 -17.25 -7.70
N ILE A 531 -25.36 -17.91 -6.80
CA ILE A 531 -24.35 -18.92 -7.16
C ILE A 531 -25.00 -20.11 -7.87
N SER A 532 -26.17 -20.56 -7.40
CA SER A 532 -26.92 -21.65 -8.03
C SER A 532 -27.44 -21.28 -9.43
N THR A 533 -27.94 -20.06 -9.61
CA THR A 533 -28.40 -19.53 -10.90
C THR A 533 -27.24 -19.36 -11.87
N CYS A 534 -26.13 -18.77 -11.43
CA CYS A 534 -24.96 -18.56 -12.27
C CYS A 534 -24.21 -19.84 -12.62
N ALA A 535 -24.28 -20.84 -11.75
CA ALA A 535 -23.98 -22.20 -12.11
C ALA A 535 -24.90 -22.61 -13.27
N GLN A 536 -26.22 -22.69 -13.09
CA GLN A 536 -27.13 -23.15 -14.16
C GLN A 536 -26.95 -22.43 -15.52
N GLU A 537 -26.71 -21.11 -15.53
CA GLU A 537 -26.47 -20.32 -16.75
C GLU A 537 -25.15 -20.64 -17.46
N ALA A 538 -24.10 -20.97 -16.71
CA ALA A 538 -22.80 -21.31 -17.30
C ALA A 538 -22.78 -22.70 -17.98
N GLY A 539 -23.89 -23.46 -17.90
CA GLY A 539 -24.08 -24.74 -18.59
C GLY A 539 -23.26 -25.89 -18.01
N PRO A 540 -23.47 -27.15 -18.45
CA PRO A 540 -22.73 -28.28 -17.92
C PRO A 540 -21.22 -28.06 -18.05
N MET A 541 -20.47 -28.37 -16.99
CA MET A 541 -19.02 -28.25 -16.98
C MET A 541 -18.41 -28.98 -18.18
N THR A 542 -17.33 -28.42 -18.71
CA THR A 542 -16.49 -29.09 -19.71
C THR A 542 -16.00 -30.43 -19.17
N THR A 543 -15.52 -31.32 -20.05
CA THR A 543 -14.92 -32.61 -19.67
C THR A 543 -13.71 -32.49 -18.74
N GLU A 544 -13.18 -31.28 -18.56
CA GLU A 544 -12.09 -30.93 -17.65
C GLU A 544 -12.58 -30.35 -16.31
N GLY A 545 -13.89 -30.33 -16.06
CA GLY A 545 -14.47 -29.91 -14.78
C GLY A 545 -14.55 -28.40 -14.58
N HIS A 546 -14.40 -27.62 -15.65
CA HIS A 546 -14.51 -26.17 -15.61
C HIS A 546 -15.87 -25.72 -16.14
N TRP A 547 -16.53 -24.83 -15.41
CA TRP A 547 -17.45 -23.86 -16.02
C TRP A 547 -16.61 -22.93 -16.89
N LYS A 548 -17.17 -22.38 -17.98
CA LYS A 548 -16.51 -21.27 -18.66
C LYS A 548 -16.39 -20.13 -17.65
N VAL A 549 -15.17 -19.89 -17.16
CA VAL A 549 -14.88 -18.88 -16.11
C VAL A 549 -15.43 -17.53 -16.54
N GLU A 550 -15.29 -17.17 -17.81
CA GLU A 550 -15.90 -15.98 -18.42
C GLU A 550 -17.42 -15.92 -18.22
N THR A 551 -18.14 -17.04 -18.37
CA THR A 551 -19.60 -17.09 -18.25
C THR A 551 -20.05 -17.05 -16.79
N PHE A 552 -19.37 -17.78 -15.90
CA PHE A 552 -19.70 -17.77 -14.47
C PHE A 552 -19.36 -16.43 -13.82
N SER A 553 -18.16 -15.89 -14.07
CA SER A 553 -17.72 -14.59 -13.56
C SER A 553 -18.58 -13.45 -14.12
N ALA A 554 -18.93 -13.48 -15.42
CA ALA A 554 -19.85 -12.50 -15.99
C ALA A 554 -21.25 -12.60 -15.39
N CYS A 555 -21.75 -13.81 -15.07
CA CYS A 555 -23.03 -13.97 -14.39
C CYS A 555 -22.99 -13.44 -12.95
N VAL A 556 -21.95 -13.75 -12.18
CA VAL A 556 -21.81 -13.25 -10.80
C VAL A 556 -21.71 -11.72 -10.82
N ALA A 557 -20.91 -11.16 -11.72
CA ALA A 557 -20.77 -9.72 -11.93
C ALA A 557 -22.09 -9.05 -12.38
N SER A 558 -22.91 -9.70 -13.21
CA SER A 558 -24.18 -9.16 -13.70
C SER A 558 -25.32 -9.27 -12.69
N ASN A 559 -25.24 -10.22 -11.74
CA ASN A 559 -26.25 -10.41 -10.70
C ASN A 559 -25.93 -9.66 -9.40
N LEU A 560 -24.68 -9.28 -9.15
CA LEU A 560 -24.27 -8.42 -8.02
C LEU A 560 -25.10 -7.12 -7.88
N PRO A 561 -25.43 -6.38 -8.96
CA PRO A 561 -26.29 -5.19 -8.90
C PRO A 561 -27.76 -5.46 -8.58
N SER A 562 -28.21 -6.72 -8.66
CA SER A 562 -29.61 -7.12 -8.43
C SER A 562 -29.87 -7.60 -7.01
N LEU A 563 -28.81 -7.74 -6.19
CA LEU A 563 -28.94 -8.08 -4.78
C LEU A 563 -29.72 -6.99 -4.04
N SER A 564 -30.62 -7.40 -3.16
CA SER A 564 -31.24 -6.45 -2.24
C SER A 564 -30.18 -5.86 -1.33
N GLU A 565 -30.41 -4.64 -0.84
CA GLU A 565 -29.48 -3.93 0.06
C GLU A 565 -29.03 -4.81 1.24
N GLY A 566 -29.95 -5.57 1.84
CA GLY A 566 -29.63 -6.50 2.93
C GLY A 566 -28.77 -7.71 2.51
N ASP A 567 -28.85 -8.14 1.26
CA ASP A 567 -28.07 -9.28 0.74
C ASP A 567 -26.67 -8.86 0.33
N PHE A 568 -26.50 -7.62 -0.14
CA PHE A 568 -25.19 -7.04 -0.39
C PHE A 568 -24.37 -6.90 0.91
N PHE A 569 -24.98 -6.48 2.01
CA PHE A 569 -24.30 -6.39 3.31
C PHE A 569 -23.95 -7.76 3.90
N ARG A 570 -24.84 -8.76 3.75
CA ARG A 570 -24.52 -10.15 4.14
C ARG A 570 -23.41 -10.76 3.27
N PHE A 571 -23.31 -10.34 2.01
CA PHE A 571 -22.22 -10.71 1.12
C PHE A 571 -20.89 -10.07 1.57
N LEU A 572 -20.88 -8.78 1.91
CA LEU A 572 -19.72 -8.12 2.50
C LEU A 572 -19.30 -8.80 3.81
N ASP A 573 -20.26 -9.10 4.70
CA ASP A 573 -20.01 -9.81 5.95
C ASP A 573 -19.44 -11.22 5.72
N PHE A 574 -19.88 -11.95 4.69
CA PHE A 574 -19.33 -13.25 4.31
C PHE A 574 -17.96 -13.18 3.62
N VAL A 575 -17.62 -12.08 2.95
CA VAL A 575 -16.31 -11.89 2.32
C VAL A 575 -15.28 -11.40 3.33
N LEU A 576 -15.71 -10.66 4.34
CA LEU A 576 -14.86 -10.06 5.37
C LEU A 576 -14.64 -10.98 6.59
N ASN A 577 -15.53 -11.93 6.86
CA ASN A 577 -15.34 -13.01 7.84
C ASN A 577 -15.01 -14.33 7.15
#